data_AF-A0A4R9VJQ7-F1
#
_entry.id   AF-A0A4R9VJQ7-F1
#
_cell.length_a   1.000
_cell.length_b   1.000
_cell.length_c   1.000
_cell.angle_alpha   90.00
_cell.angle_beta   90.00
_cell.angle_gamma   90.00
#
_symmetry.space_group_name_H-M   'P 1'
#
loop_
_entity.id
_entity.type
_entity.pdbx_description
1 polymer ?
#
loop_
_entity_poly.entity_id
_entity_poly.type
_entity_poly.pdbx_seq_one_letter_code
_entity_poly.pdbx_strand_id
1 'polypeptide(L)' 'MKAFVVDKYQKQGALRLADMPEPELRDNDVLVEVHAAGVNLLDSKLRDGEFKLIVPYRPPFILGHDVAGIVVRAGS' A
#
# COMPACT_ATOMS: atom_id res chain seq x y z
N MET A 1 0.30 10.78 -6.21
CA MET A 1 1.48 10.32 -5.45
C MET A 1 2.14 9.14 -6.15
N LYS A 2 3.46 8.96 -6.04
CA LYS A 2 4.13 7.76 -6.56
C LYS A 2 3.99 6.59 -5.57
N ALA A 3 3.76 5.39 -6.07
CA ALA A 3 3.65 4.17 -5.27
C ALA A 3 4.13 2.93 -6.04
N PHE A 4 4.52 1.89 -5.29
CA PHE A 4 4.72 0.55 -5.86
C PHE A 4 3.41 -0.24 -5.81
N VAL A 5 2.93 -0.63 -6.98
CA VAL A 5 1.61 -1.24 -7.19
C VAL A 5 1.77 -2.70 -7.58
N VAL A 6 0.92 -3.56 -6.99
CA VAL A 6 0.71 -4.94 -7.39
C VAL A 6 -0.49 -4.98 -8.33
N ASP A 7 -0.25 -5.16 -9.64
CA ASP A 7 -1.32 -5.16 -10.65
C ASP A 7 -2.15 -6.46 -10.63
N LYS A 8 -1.52 -7.57 -10.27
CA LYS A 8 -2.13 -8.89 -10.12
C LYS A 8 -1.31 -9.76 -9.18
N TYR A 9 -1.95 -10.73 -8.56
CA TYR A 9 -1.24 -11.76 -7.82
C TYR A 9 -0.39 -12.60 -8.77
N GLN A 10 0.91 -12.60 -8.52
CA GLN A 10 1.88 -13.39 -9.28
C GLN A 10 3.04 -13.73 -8.34
N LYS A 11 3.33 -15.03 -8.19
CA LYS A 11 4.48 -15.48 -7.41
C LYS A 11 5.75 -14.84 -7.93
N GLN A 12 6.53 -14.23 -7.03
CA GLN A 12 7.74 -13.49 -7.39
C GLN A 12 7.49 -12.41 -8.46
N GLY A 13 6.27 -11.85 -8.50
CA GLY A 13 5.89 -10.80 -9.43
C GLY A 13 6.68 -9.51 -9.21
N ALA A 14 6.83 -8.72 -10.28
CA ALA A 14 7.38 -7.38 -10.18
C ALA A 14 6.36 -6.42 -9.55
N LEU A 15 6.86 -5.45 -8.79
CA LEU A 15 6.08 -4.27 -8.39
C LEU A 15 6.23 -3.20 -9.47
N ARG A 16 5.14 -2.52 -9.80
CA ARG A 16 5.16 -1.41 -10.77
C ARG A 16 5.20 -0.07 -10.05
N LEU A 17 6.23 0.74 -10.31
CA LEU A 17 6.23 2.14 -9.88
C LEU A 17 5.22 2.93 -10.73
N ALA A 18 4.27 3.60 -10.10
CA ALA A 18 3.19 4.30 -10.77
C ALA A 18 2.80 5.59 -10.04
N ASP A 19 2.29 6.56 -10.78
CA ASP A 19 1.51 7.65 -10.21
C ASP A 19 0.08 7.18 -9.92
N MET A 20 -0.37 7.42 -8.69
CA MET A 20 -1.68 7.06 -8.15
C MET A 20 -2.40 8.32 -7.64
N PRO A 21 -3.74 8.34 -7.66
CA PRO A 21 -4.50 9.45 -7.08
C PRO A 21 -4.17 9.59 -5.59
N GLU A 22 -4.33 10.80 -5.07
CA GLU A 22 -4.31 11.00 -3.63
C GLU A 22 -5.46 10.20 -2.99
N PRO A 23 -5.22 9.51 -1.86
CA PRO A 23 -6.29 8.76 -1.19
C PRO A 23 -7.34 9.71 -0.61
N GLU A 24 -8.58 9.24 -0.59
CA GLU A 24 -9.69 9.92 0.07
C GLU A 24 -9.47 9.90 1.60
N LEU A 25 -9.63 11.06 2.25
CA LEU A 25 -9.49 11.23 3.69
C LEU A 25 -10.87 11.25 4.34
N ARG A 26 -11.15 10.27 5.21
CA ARG A 26 -12.41 10.20 5.99
C ARG A 26 -12.23 10.84 7.37
N ASP A 27 -13.33 11.04 8.07
CA ASP A 27 -13.41 11.65 9.41
C ASP A 27 -12.40 11.10 10.43
N ASN A 28 -12.16 9.77 10.42
CA ASN A 28 -11.24 9.11 11.36
C ASN A 28 -9.86 8.77 10.78
N ASP A 29 -9.52 9.29 9.59
CA ASP A 29 -8.26 9.01 8.93
C ASP A 29 -7.25 10.16 9.16
N VAL A 30 -5.97 9.86 8.94
CA VAL A 30 -4.92 10.89 8.76
C VAL A 30 -4.26 10.70 7.40
N LEU A 31 -3.99 11.80 6.70
CA LEU A 31 -3.18 11.77 5.48
C LEU A 31 -1.72 11.99 5.85
N VAL A 32 -0.87 11.03 5.50
CA VAL A 32 0.57 11.07 5.79
C VAL A 32 1.35 11.23 4.50
N GLU A 33 2.21 12.24 4.45
CA GLU A 33 3.28 12.33 3.44
C GLU A 33 4.40 11.37 3.85
N VAL A 34 4.46 10.21 3.20
CA VAL A 34 5.38 9.13 3.54
C VAL A 34 6.81 9.47 3.07
N HIS A 35 7.76 9.49 4.01
CA HIS A 35 9.19 9.70 3.73
C HIS A 35 9.98 8.39 3.73
N ALA A 36 9.53 7.41 4.53
CA ALA A 36 10.11 6.07 4.59
C ALA A 36 9.03 5.02 4.79
N ALA A 37 9.25 3.83 4.24
CA ALA A 37 8.41 2.66 4.43
C ALA A 37 9.26 1.48 4.91
N GLY A 38 8.74 0.69 5.85
CA GLY A 38 9.33 -0.58 6.24
C GLY A 38 9.10 -1.63 5.17
N VAL A 39 10.07 -2.52 4.96
CA VAL A 39 9.95 -3.66 4.05
C VAL A 39 10.04 -4.93 4.88
N ASN A 40 8.98 -5.74 4.81
CA ASN A 40 8.82 -6.95 5.60
C ASN A 40 8.58 -8.17 4.72
N LEU A 41 8.74 -9.36 5.31
CA LEU A 41 8.39 -10.61 4.61
C LEU A 41 6.90 -10.64 4.21
N LEU A 42 6.03 -10.02 5.01
CA LEU A 42 4.59 -9.95 4.74
C LEU A 42 4.29 -9.33 3.36
N ASP A 43 5.04 -8.30 2.94
CA ASP A 43 4.84 -7.63 1.66
C ASP A 43 4.94 -8.60 0.48
N SER A 44 5.96 -9.47 0.50
CA SER A 44 6.15 -10.50 -0.53
C SER A 44 5.04 -11.54 -0.53
N LYS A 45 4.57 -11.97 0.64
CA LYS A 45 3.49 -12.95 0.78
C LYS A 45 2.15 -12.39 0.32
N LEU A 46 1.89 -11.10 0.58
CA LEU A 46 0.71 -10.40 0.08
C LEU A 46 0.76 -10.23 -1.44
N ARG A 47 1.89 -9.78 -2.00
CA ARG A 47 2.11 -9.70 -3.45
C ARG A 47 1.85 -11.04 -4.15
N ASP A 48 2.31 -12.14 -3.53
CA ASP A 48 2.19 -13.49 -4.09
C ASP A 48 0.79 -14.12 -3.86
N GLY A 49 -0.06 -13.46 -3.06
CA GLY A 49 -1.44 -13.87 -2.80
C GLY A 49 -1.60 -14.98 -1.75
N GLU A 50 -0.57 -15.25 -0.96
CA GLU A 50 -0.56 -16.32 0.06
C GLU A 50 -1.62 -16.11 1.16
N PHE A 51 -2.04 -14.86 1.38
CA PHE A 51 -3.06 -14.51 2.37
C PHE A 51 -4.43 -14.20 1.76
N LYS A 52 -4.67 -14.45 0.47
CA LYS A 52 -5.91 -14.01 -0.22
C LYS A 52 -7.21 -14.48 0.43
N LEU A 53 -7.20 -15.64 1.11
CA LEU A 53 -8.37 -16.17 1.81
C LEU A 53 -8.69 -15.45 3.13
N ILE A 54 -7.70 -14.77 3.71
CA ILE A 54 -7.80 -14.11 5.03
C ILE A 54 -7.82 -12.58 4.85
N VAL A 55 -7.07 -12.06 3.88
CA VAL A 55 -6.95 -10.64 3.54
C VAL A 55 -7.11 -10.46 2.02
N PRO A 56 -8.35 -10.34 1.51
CA PRO A 56 -8.62 -10.34 0.08
C PRO A 56 -8.39 -8.96 -0.55
N TYR A 57 -7.12 -8.54 -0.67
CA TYR A 57 -6.82 -7.36 -1.48
C TYR A 57 -7.30 -7.58 -2.93
N ARG A 58 -7.94 -6.56 -3.51
CA ARG A 58 -8.33 -6.57 -4.92
C ARG A 58 -7.26 -5.84 -5.72
N PRO A 59 -6.54 -6.51 -6.63
CA PRO A 59 -5.62 -5.83 -7.52
C PRO A 59 -6.36 -4.83 -8.44
N PRO A 60 -5.75 -3.66 -8.75
CA PRO A 60 -4.44 -3.23 -8.28
C PRO A 60 -4.46 -2.73 -6.82
N PHE A 61 -3.40 -3.06 -6.05
CA PHE A 61 -3.24 -2.55 -4.68
C PHE A 61 -1.80 -2.12 -4.39
N ILE A 62 -1.61 -1.28 -3.37
CA ILE A 62 -0.32 -0.75 -2.91
C ILE A 62 0.11 -1.51 -1.64
N LEU A 63 1.40 -1.83 -1.53
CA LEU A 63 2.02 -2.42 -0.32
C LEU A 63 2.53 -1.32 0.63
N GLY A 64 2.92 -1.68 1.85
CA GLY A 64 3.48 -0.74 2.83
C GLY A 64 2.65 -0.63 4.10
N HIS A 65 2.78 -1.62 4.98
CA HIS A 65 2.08 -1.68 6.27
C HIS A 65 2.77 -0.87 7.38
N ASP A 66 4.05 -0.55 7.19
CA ASP A 66 4.84 0.25 8.11
C ASP A 66 5.35 1.51 7.39
N VAL A 67 5.09 2.69 7.95
CA VAL A 67 5.49 3.97 7.36
C VAL A 67 5.98 4.96 8.41
N ALA A 68 6.85 5.88 7.99
CA ALA A 68 7.23 7.07 8.74
C ALA A 68 7.16 8.30 7.82
N GLY A 69 6.59 9.39 8.33
CA GLY A 69 6.29 10.57 7.53
C GLY A 69 5.66 11.69 8.34
N ILE A 70 5.10 12.67 7.63
CA ILE A 70 4.46 13.84 8.23
C ILE A 70 2.95 13.74 8.05
N VAL A 71 2.18 13.96 9.12
CA VAL A 71 0.73 14.13 9.00
C VAL A 71 0.46 15.49 8.34
N VAL A 72 -0.09 15.48 7.14
CA VAL A 72 -0.38 16.70 6.36
C VAL A 72 -1.84 17.13 6.48
N ARG A 73 -2.75 16.20 6.82
CA ARG A 73 -4.16 16.47 7.13
C ARG A 73 -4.72 15.42 8.09
N ALA A 74 -5.74 15.79 8.86
CA ALA A 74 -6.56 14.88 9.66
C ALA A 74 -8.03 15.01 9.24
N GLY A 75 -8.80 13.94 9.37
CA GLY A 75 -10.25 13.97 9.24
C GLY A 75 -10.92 14.84 10.30
N SER A 76 -12.22 15.12 10.12
CA SER A 76 -13.03 15.97 11.00
C SER A 76 -13.90 15.19 11.97
#